data_AF-A0A3N4HJ85-F1
#
_entry.id   AF-A0A3N4HJ85-F1
#
_cell.length_a   1.000
_cell.length_b   1.000
_cell.length_c   1.000
_cell.angle_alpha   90.00
_cell.angle_beta   90.00
_cell.angle_gamma   90.00
#
_symmetry.space_group_name_H-M   'P 1'
#
loop_
_entity.id
_entity.type
_entity.pdbx_description
1 polymer ?
#
loop_
_entity_poly.entity_id
_entity_poly.type
_entity_poly.pdbx_seq_one_letter_code
_entity_poly.pdbx_strand_id
1 'polypeptide(L)'
;MSSVEIGKPATSSYPIDRERTANHRFVGTKDHSSLHPFLKLPVEMRLAIYQQCTILTLLILTHTCHQFYTEINSQGRIVPRSLGFRPFINTRPFTPHPTLPFGSVPLTLPMMMRWDQLEGVLEVDTFNNVYGRANYDPKSKWCCERCYRVKFTCEFTVDFSGNGREFLPYCSDCGVTV
;
A
#
# COMPACT_ATOMS: atom_id res chain seq x y z
N MET A 1 -23.74 -30.86 33.39
CA MET A 1 -23.33 -30.80 31.97
C MET A 1 -24.37 -29.98 31.25
N SER A 2 -24.15 -28.68 31.12
CA SER A 2 -25.11 -27.75 30.51
C SER A 2 -24.62 -27.40 29.10
N SER A 3 -25.43 -27.77 28.11
CA SER A 3 -25.18 -27.47 26.70
C SER A 3 -25.50 -26.01 26.40
N VAL A 4 -24.54 -25.29 25.83
CA VAL A 4 -24.69 -23.91 25.37
C VAL A 4 -25.17 -23.95 23.91
N GLU A 5 -26.38 -23.47 23.66
CA GLU A 5 -26.90 -23.34 22.30
C GLU A 5 -26.34 -22.09 21.62
N ILE A 6 -25.64 -22.31 20.50
CA ILE A 6 -25.04 -21.24 19.68
C ILE A 6 -26.11 -20.76 18.69
N GLY A 7 -26.62 -19.55 18.92
CA GLY A 7 -27.59 -18.89 18.05
C GLY A 7 -27.01 -18.58 16.66
N LYS A 8 -27.75 -18.96 15.61
CA LYS A 8 -27.43 -18.67 14.21
C LYS A 8 -27.59 -17.17 13.91
N PRO A 9 -26.66 -16.52 13.18
CA PRO A 9 -26.82 -15.14 12.74
C PRO A 9 -27.81 -15.03 11.59
N ALA A 10 -28.65 -13.98 11.65
CA ALA A 10 -29.67 -13.65 10.65
C ALA A 10 -29.05 -13.18 9.33
N THR A 11 -29.42 -13.84 8.24
CA THR A 11 -29.10 -13.44 6.86
C THR A 11 -29.94 -12.24 6.45
N SER A 12 -29.31 -11.07 6.36
CA SER A 12 -29.92 -9.84 5.83
C SER A 12 -29.90 -9.87 4.30
N SER A 13 -31.05 -10.17 3.69
CA SER A 13 -31.27 -10.14 2.24
C SER A 13 -31.76 -8.75 1.82
N TYR A 14 -30.87 -7.90 1.33
CA TYR A 14 -31.29 -6.69 0.61
C TYR A 14 -31.50 -7.03 -0.88
N PRO A 15 -32.64 -6.63 -1.48
CA PRO A 15 -32.86 -6.79 -2.91
C PRO A 15 -31.93 -5.87 -3.70
N ILE A 16 -31.21 -6.45 -4.67
CA ILE A 16 -30.39 -5.72 -5.64
C ILE A 16 -31.30 -5.44 -6.83
N ASP A 17 -31.87 -4.24 -6.88
CA ASP A 17 -32.60 -3.74 -8.05
C ASP A 17 -31.63 -3.50 -9.20
N ARG A 18 -31.62 -4.47 -10.13
CA ARG A 18 -30.91 -4.40 -11.41
C ARG A 18 -31.86 -3.86 -12.49
N GLU A 19 -32.22 -2.58 -12.41
CA GLU A 19 -32.95 -1.91 -13.48
C GLU A 19 -32.08 -0.97 -14.30
N ARG A 20 -31.94 -1.37 -15.58
CA ARG A 20 -31.86 -0.54 -16.79
C ARG A 20 -31.36 0.90 -16.63
N THR A 21 -30.25 1.19 -17.30
CA THR A 21 -30.12 2.44 -18.06
C THR A 21 -29.44 2.21 -19.40
N ALA A 22 -29.92 2.99 -20.35
CA ALA A 22 -29.91 2.79 -21.78
C ALA A 22 -28.52 2.78 -22.45
N ASN A 23 -28.46 2.06 -23.57
CA ASN A 23 -27.46 2.16 -24.62
C ASN A 23 -27.37 3.60 -25.15
N HIS A 24 -26.60 4.46 -24.49
CA HIS A 24 -26.15 5.71 -25.08
C HIS A 24 -25.06 5.37 -26.10
N ARG A 25 -25.42 5.39 -27.38
CA ARG A 25 -24.47 5.41 -28.51
C ARG A 25 -23.62 6.67 -28.36
N PHE A 26 -22.47 6.53 -27.70
CA PHE A 26 -21.46 7.56 -27.62
C PHE A 26 -20.82 7.68 -29.01
N VAL A 27 -21.21 8.72 -29.75
CA VAL A 27 -20.57 9.10 -31.01
C VAL A 27 -19.21 9.69 -30.62
N GLY A 28 -18.18 8.84 -30.65
CA GLY A 28 -16.81 9.20 -30.29
C GLY A 28 -16.21 10.18 -31.27
N THR A 29 -16.24 11.47 -30.93
CA THR A 29 -15.20 12.38 -31.40
C THR A 29 -13.87 11.85 -30.86
N LYS A 30 -12.87 11.71 -31.73
CA LYS A 30 -11.50 11.35 -31.34
C LYS A 30 -10.90 12.50 -30.53
N ASP A 31 -11.35 12.68 -29.30
CA ASP A 31 -10.57 13.42 -28.32
C ASP A 31 -9.35 12.56 -28.05
N HIS A 32 -8.24 12.95 -28.67
CA HIS A 32 -6.93 12.53 -28.24
C HIS A 32 -6.74 13.10 -26.84
N SER A 33 -7.29 12.40 -25.82
CA SER A 33 -7.01 12.64 -24.42
C SER A 33 -5.50 12.74 -24.31
N SER A 34 -5.02 13.98 -24.21
CA SER A 34 -3.61 14.27 -24.35
C SER A 34 -2.91 13.49 -23.26
N LEU A 35 -2.09 12.50 -23.65
CA LEU A 35 -1.31 11.73 -22.69
C LEU A 35 -0.61 12.70 -21.73
N HIS A 36 -0.62 12.35 -20.45
CA HIS A 36 0.02 13.16 -19.41
C HIS A 36 1.44 13.54 -19.88
N PRO A 37 1.87 14.82 -19.78
CA PRO A 37 3.16 15.26 -20.32
C PRO A 37 4.35 14.39 -19.89
N PHE A 38 4.32 13.86 -18.66
CA PHE A 38 5.32 12.93 -18.15
C PHE A 38 5.43 11.63 -18.97
N LEU A 39 4.31 11.09 -19.47
CA LEU A 39 4.28 9.89 -20.31
C LEU A 39 4.77 10.14 -21.74
N LYS A 40 4.97 11.40 -22.12
CA LYS A 40 5.61 11.77 -23.40
C LYS A 40 7.14 11.76 -23.31
N LEU A 41 7.71 11.70 -22.10
CA LEU A 41 9.16 11.56 -21.92
C LEU A 41 9.64 10.20 -22.46
N PRO A 42 10.86 10.11 -23.02
CA PRO A 42 11.49 8.82 -23.30
C PRO A 42 11.55 7.94 -22.04
N VAL A 43 11.48 6.63 -22.21
CA VAL A 43 11.44 5.68 -21.09
C VAL A 43 12.70 5.78 -20.22
N GLU A 44 13.85 6.06 -20.81
CA GLU A 44 15.13 6.24 -20.12
C GLU A 44 15.07 7.41 -19.13
N MET A 45 14.44 8.51 -19.55
CA MET A 45 14.26 9.70 -18.70
C MET A 45 13.29 9.40 -17.55
N ARG A 46 12.20 8.68 -17.82
CA ARG A 46 11.29 8.23 -16.75
C ARG A 46 11.98 7.32 -15.75
N LEU A 47 12.77 6.35 -16.22
CA LEU A 47 13.55 5.45 -15.37
C LEU A 47 14.59 6.21 -14.53
N ALA A 48 15.24 7.23 -15.08
CA ALA A 48 16.15 8.09 -14.34
C ALA A 48 15.43 8.86 -13.22
N ILE A 49 14.20 9.34 -13.47
CA ILE A 49 13.36 10.00 -12.46
C ILE A 49 12.97 9.01 -11.36
N TYR A 50 12.50 7.80 -11.71
CA TYR A 50 12.18 6.77 -10.72
C TYR A 50 13.38 6.38 -9.86
N GLN A 51 14.61 6.45 -10.39
CA GLN A 51 15.82 6.22 -9.60
C GLN A 51 16.06 7.30 -8.53
N GLN A 52 15.52 8.51 -8.70
CA GLN A 52 15.61 9.57 -7.68
C GLN A 52 14.43 9.57 -6.71
N CYS A 53 13.39 8.76 -6.97
CA CYS A 53 12.24 8.65 -6.07
C CYS A 53 12.56 7.80 -4.84
N THR A 54 11.97 8.19 -3.73
CA THR A 54 11.91 7.38 -2.50
C THR A 54 11.05 6.13 -2.71
N ILE A 55 11.15 5.17 -1.79
CA ILE A 55 10.39 3.93 -1.91
C ILE A 55 8.88 4.15 -1.78
N LEU A 56 8.44 5.11 -0.95
CA LEU A 56 7.03 5.47 -0.84
C LEU A 56 6.52 6.12 -2.12
N THR A 57 7.30 7.04 -2.70
CA THR A 57 6.93 7.69 -3.96
C THR A 57 6.78 6.64 -5.07
N LEU A 58 7.71 5.68 -5.16
CA LEU A 58 7.62 4.57 -6.12
C LEU A 58 6.35 3.73 -5.88
N LEU A 59 6.04 3.39 -4.62
CA LEU A 59 4.83 2.64 -4.30
C LEU A 59 3.58 3.41 -4.75
N ILE A 60 3.47 4.69 -4.43
CA ILE A 60 2.34 5.53 -4.85
C ILE A 60 2.24 5.56 -6.38
N LEU A 61 3.35 5.79 -7.09
CA LEU A 61 3.37 5.80 -8.56
C LEU A 61 2.84 4.50 -9.16
N THR A 62 3.20 3.33 -8.59
CA THR A 62 2.69 2.03 -9.07
C THR A 62 1.18 1.88 -8.95
N HIS A 63 0.51 2.69 -8.11
CA HIS A 63 -0.94 2.68 -7.94
C HIS A 63 -1.68 3.72 -8.82
N THR A 64 -0.96 4.62 -9.50
CA THR A 64 -1.62 5.69 -10.29
C THR A 64 -2.06 5.22 -11.68
N CYS A 65 -1.26 4.42 -12.39
CA CYS A 65 -1.59 3.90 -13.71
C CYS A 65 -0.80 2.62 -14.06
N HIS A 66 -1.32 1.86 -15.02
CA HIS A 66 -0.70 0.60 -15.47
C HIS A 66 0.71 0.80 -16.03
N GLN A 67 0.97 1.90 -16.75
CA GLN A 67 2.28 2.15 -17.34
C GLN A 67 3.37 2.30 -16.26
N PHE A 68 3.14 3.11 -15.23
CA PHE A 68 4.07 3.24 -14.10
C PHE A 68 4.24 1.92 -13.36
N TYR A 69 3.15 1.19 -13.12
CA TYR A 69 3.20 -0.14 -12.53
C TYR A 69 4.16 -1.06 -13.30
N THR A 70 4.01 -1.15 -14.62
CA THR A 70 4.86 -2.03 -15.44
C THR A 70 6.30 -1.55 -15.52
N GLU A 71 6.56 -0.25 -15.72
CA GLU A 71 7.92 0.28 -15.84
C GLU A 71 8.73 0.14 -14.56
N ILE A 72 8.13 0.45 -13.40
CA ILE A 72 8.79 0.36 -12.10
C ILE A 72 9.07 -1.11 -11.75
N ASN A 73 8.08 -2.00 -11.90
CA ASN A 73 8.17 -3.38 -11.44
C ASN A 73 8.88 -4.34 -12.41
N SER A 74 9.04 -3.96 -13.69
CA SER A 74 9.80 -4.76 -14.65
C SER A 74 11.31 -4.44 -14.62
N GLN A 75 11.71 -3.36 -13.95
CA GLN A 75 13.11 -2.94 -13.93
C GLN A 75 13.86 -3.54 -12.74
N GLY A 76 14.80 -4.45 -13.03
CA GLY A 76 15.61 -5.18 -12.04
C GLY A 76 16.61 -4.34 -11.22
N ARG A 77 16.57 -3.00 -11.33
CA ARG A 77 17.41 -2.08 -10.56
C ARG A 77 16.63 -1.16 -9.62
N ILE A 78 15.32 -1.01 -9.81
CA ILE A 78 14.51 -0.07 -9.02
C ILE A 78 14.00 -0.76 -7.76
N VAL A 79 13.21 -1.82 -7.91
CA VAL A 79 12.62 -2.55 -6.77
C VAL A 79 13.68 -3.13 -5.82
N PRO A 80 14.81 -3.71 -6.30
CA PRO A 80 15.83 -4.24 -5.40
C PRO A 80 16.55 -3.23 -4.51
N ARG A 81 16.28 -1.92 -4.65
CA ARG A 81 16.78 -0.88 -3.74
C ARG A 81 16.02 -0.83 -2.41
N SER A 82 14.79 -1.36 -2.37
CA SER A 82 14.07 -1.57 -1.12
C SER A 82 14.90 -2.48 -0.21
N LEU A 83 15.12 -2.05 1.03
CA LEU A 83 15.81 -2.84 2.05
C LEU A 83 15.05 -4.13 2.34
N GLY A 84 13.72 -4.10 2.21
CA GLY A 84 12.86 -5.26 2.39
C GLY A 84 12.81 -6.22 1.20
N PHE A 85 13.39 -5.88 0.05
CA PHE A 85 13.37 -6.75 -1.13
C PHE A 85 13.96 -8.13 -0.87
N ARG A 86 15.19 -8.20 -0.31
CA ARG A 86 15.89 -9.47 -0.05
C ARG A 86 15.16 -10.33 0.99
N PRO A 87 14.75 -9.80 2.17
CA PRO A 87 13.90 -10.54 3.10
C PRO A 87 12.60 -11.04 2.47
N PHE A 88 11.96 -10.21 1.62
CA PHE A 88 10.68 -10.54 1.00
C PHE A 88 10.79 -11.73 0.03
N ILE A 89 11.77 -11.72 -0.88
CA ILE A 89 11.96 -12.82 -1.83
C ILE A 89 12.38 -14.13 -1.16
N ASN A 90 13.07 -14.05 -0.01
CA ASN A 90 13.51 -15.24 0.73
C ASN A 90 12.38 -15.88 1.54
N THR A 91 11.35 -15.11 1.90
CA THR A 91 10.27 -15.57 2.79
C THR A 91 9.01 -15.98 2.05
N ARG A 92 8.87 -15.66 0.76
CA ARG A 92 7.65 -15.93 -0.01
C ARG A 92 7.94 -16.72 -1.28
N PRO A 93 7.13 -17.76 -1.58
CA PRO A 93 7.23 -18.45 -2.85
C PRO A 93 6.89 -17.47 -3.99
N PHE A 94 7.69 -17.51 -5.04
CA PHE A 94 7.48 -16.69 -6.23
C PHE A 94 6.24 -17.18 -6.99
N THR A 95 5.22 -16.34 -7.10
CA THR A 95 4.09 -16.57 -8.00
C THR A 95 4.25 -15.65 -9.20
N PRO A 96 4.32 -16.17 -10.44
CA PRO A 96 4.40 -15.34 -11.64
C PRO A 96 3.25 -14.33 -11.69
N HIS A 97 3.57 -13.07 -11.96
CA HIS A 97 2.56 -12.03 -12.13
C HIS A 97 2.04 -12.03 -13.57
N PRO A 98 0.72 -11.94 -13.82
CA PRO A 98 0.16 -12.05 -15.17
C PRO A 98 0.62 -10.95 -16.13
N THR A 99 0.99 -9.78 -15.61
CA THR A 99 1.37 -8.61 -16.43
C THR A 99 2.85 -8.22 -16.37
N LEU A 100 3.67 -8.89 -15.56
CA LEU A 100 5.10 -8.56 -15.44
C LEU A 100 5.96 -9.65 -16.09
N PRO A 101 7.18 -9.32 -16.55
CA PRO A 101 8.13 -10.32 -17.03
C PRO A 101 8.41 -11.40 -15.98
N PHE A 102 8.72 -12.61 -16.44
CA PHE A 102 9.08 -13.72 -15.56
C PHE A 102 10.24 -13.34 -14.62
N GLY A 103 10.11 -13.69 -13.33
CA GLY A 103 11.07 -13.34 -12.28
C GLY A 103 10.92 -11.93 -11.69
N SER A 104 10.03 -11.08 -12.22
CA SER A 104 9.77 -9.75 -11.66
C SER A 104 8.99 -9.84 -10.36
N VAL A 105 9.44 -9.11 -9.34
CA VAL A 105 8.76 -9.04 -8.03
C VAL A 105 8.19 -7.64 -7.87
N PRO A 106 6.86 -7.48 -7.75
CA PRO A 106 6.27 -6.16 -7.62
C PRO A 106 6.65 -5.53 -6.29
N LEU A 107 6.92 -4.22 -6.31
CA LEU A 107 6.95 -3.38 -5.13
C LEU A 107 5.57 -3.42 -4.49
N THR A 108 5.52 -3.81 -3.23
CA THR A 108 4.27 -3.94 -2.48
C THR A 108 4.46 -3.43 -1.06
N LEU A 109 3.35 -3.05 -0.41
CA LEU A 109 3.39 -2.65 1.01
C LEU A 109 4.11 -3.69 1.88
N PRO A 110 3.81 -5.00 1.83
CA PRO A 110 4.51 -5.99 2.65
C PRO A 110 6.03 -6.07 2.42
N MET A 111 6.53 -5.68 1.25
CA MET A 111 7.96 -5.58 0.99
C MET A 111 8.58 -4.44 1.80
N MET A 112 7.90 -3.28 1.89
CA MET A 112 8.39 -2.13 2.65
C MET A 112 8.35 -2.33 4.17
N MET A 113 7.47 -3.20 4.67
CA MET A 113 7.25 -3.34 6.11
C MET A 113 8.51 -3.80 6.85
N ARG A 114 8.78 -3.16 8.00
CA ARG A 114 9.88 -3.38 8.95
C ARG A 114 11.29 -3.05 8.45
N TRP A 115 11.55 -3.17 7.16
CA TRP A 115 12.91 -3.07 6.61
C TRP A 115 13.18 -1.72 5.97
N ASP A 116 12.20 -1.11 5.31
CA ASP A 116 12.36 0.22 4.74
C ASP A 116 12.06 1.31 5.77
N GLN A 117 12.75 2.44 5.59
CA GLN A 117 12.54 3.68 6.35
C GLN A 117 12.08 4.76 5.38
N LEU A 118 11.07 5.50 5.80
CA LEU A 118 10.58 6.66 5.06
C LEU A 118 11.51 7.86 5.29
N GLU A 119 11.53 8.77 4.33
CA GLU A 119 12.41 9.93 4.32
C GLU A 119 11.69 11.16 4.91
N GLY A 120 11.83 11.34 6.22
CA GLY A 120 11.35 12.52 6.93
C GLY A 120 9.86 12.53 7.25
N VAL A 121 9.42 13.57 7.97
CA VAL A 121 8.08 13.66 8.56
C VAL A 121 6.99 13.73 7.50
N LEU A 122 7.23 14.45 6.40
CA LEU A 122 6.25 14.58 5.31
C LEU A 122 5.89 13.24 4.66
N GLU A 123 6.85 12.32 4.51
CA GLU A 123 6.54 10.99 4.00
C GLU A 123 5.77 10.14 5.00
N VAL A 124 6.08 10.28 6.29
CA VAL A 124 5.33 9.59 7.36
C VAL A 124 3.89 10.05 7.36
N ASP A 125 3.66 11.35 7.32
CA ASP A 125 2.32 11.94 7.26
C ASP A 125 1.59 11.46 6.01
N THR A 126 2.25 11.50 4.86
CA THR A 126 1.68 11.02 3.59
C THR A 126 1.32 9.53 3.69
N PHE A 127 2.21 8.70 4.23
CA PHE A 127 1.95 7.27 4.41
C PHE A 127 0.78 7.02 5.36
N ASN A 128 0.76 7.66 6.53
CA ASN A 128 -0.27 7.48 7.53
C ASN A 128 -1.64 7.99 7.04
N ASN A 129 -1.66 9.04 6.22
CA ASN A 129 -2.89 9.54 5.60
C ASN A 129 -3.42 8.62 4.48
N VAL A 130 -2.53 8.03 3.66
CA VAL A 130 -2.93 7.20 2.50
C VAL A 130 -3.17 5.74 2.88
N TYR A 131 -2.33 5.19 3.75
CA TYR A 131 -2.30 3.76 4.10
C TYR A 131 -2.60 3.48 5.58
N GLY A 132 -2.46 4.48 6.45
CA GLY A 132 -2.91 4.40 7.83
C GLY A 132 -4.44 4.42 7.91
N ARG A 133 -4.99 3.68 8.87
CA ARG A 133 -6.44 3.57 9.07
C ARG A 133 -6.78 4.18 10.42
N ALA A 134 -7.74 5.11 10.45
CA ALA A 134 -8.14 5.83 11.66
C ALA A 134 -8.69 4.95 12.81
N ASN A 135 -9.10 3.71 12.53
CA ASN A 135 -9.84 2.86 13.48
C ASN A 135 -8.98 1.77 14.16
N TYR A 136 -7.66 1.94 14.29
CA TYR A 136 -6.77 0.97 14.97
C TYR A 136 -6.99 -0.50 14.57
N ASP A 137 -7.25 -0.76 13.28
CA ASP A 137 -7.35 -2.13 12.79
C ASP A 137 -5.98 -2.81 12.97
N PRO A 138 -5.87 -3.94 13.68
CA PRO A 138 -4.59 -4.61 13.92
C PRO A 138 -3.88 -5.02 12.61
N LYS A 139 -4.62 -5.13 11.50
CA LYS A 139 -4.08 -5.43 10.16
C LYS A 139 -3.76 -4.18 9.35
N SER A 140 -4.11 -2.99 9.85
CA SER A 140 -3.68 -1.73 9.24
C SER A 140 -2.17 -1.55 9.40
N LYS A 141 -1.64 -0.63 8.61
CA LYS A 141 -0.21 -0.32 8.56
C LYS A 141 -0.05 1.08 9.07
N TRP A 142 1.01 1.31 9.84
CA TRP A 142 1.32 2.62 10.40
C TRP A 142 2.81 2.84 10.30
N CYS A 143 3.21 4.08 10.05
CA CYS A 143 4.59 4.49 10.07
C CYS A 143 4.88 5.30 11.33
N CYS A 144 5.93 4.91 12.06
CA CYS A 144 6.35 5.61 13.26
C CYS A 144 7.03 6.94 12.92
N GLU A 145 6.58 8.05 13.51
CA GLU A 145 7.13 9.39 13.28
C GLU A 145 8.58 9.57 13.77
N ARG A 146 9.08 8.71 14.65
CA ARG A 146 10.44 8.81 15.20
C ARG A 146 11.46 7.94 14.46
N CYS A 147 11.14 6.69 14.17
CA CYS A 147 12.06 5.77 13.47
C CYS A 147 11.76 5.61 11.98
N TYR A 148 10.69 6.23 11.49
CA TYR A 148 10.30 6.24 10.07
C TYR A 148 10.03 4.84 9.48
N ARG A 149 9.82 3.82 10.33
CA ARG A 149 9.56 2.44 9.88
C ARG A 149 8.07 2.17 9.78
N VAL A 150 7.70 1.51 8.69
CA VAL A 150 6.34 1.00 8.45
C VAL A 150 6.16 -0.33 9.17
N LYS A 151 5.11 -0.46 9.98
CA LYS A 151 4.77 -1.66 10.75
C LYS A 151 3.28 -1.96 10.65
N PHE A 152 2.88 -3.16 11.07
CA PHE A 152 1.47 -3.40 11.35
C PHE A 152 1.08 -2.67 12.64
N THR A 153 -0.15 -2.18 12.69
CA THR A 153 -0.67 -1.49 13.89
C THR A 153 -0.64 -2.39 15.13
N CYS A 154 -0.80 -3.71 14.98
CA CYS A 154 -0.66 -4.66 16.08
C CYS A 154 0.77 -4.83 16.62
N GLU A 155 1.79 -4.31 15.94
CA GLU A 155 3.18 -4.31 16.43
C GLU A 155 3.50 -3.11 17.31
N PHE A 156 2.59 -2.13 17.36
CA PHE A 156 2.67 -1.07 18.33
C PHE A 156 2.03 -1.58 19.62
N THR A 157 2.78 -1.55 20.72
CA THR A 157 2.21 -1.96 22.00
C THR A 157 1.28 -0.85 22.49
N VAL A 158 0.18 -1.23 23.12
CA VAL A 158 -0.68 -0.26 23.79
C VAL A 158 -0.17 -0.13 25.21
N ASP A 159 0.31 1.05 25.60
CA ASP A 159 0.60 1.30 27.00
C ASP A 159 -0.72 1.62 27.74
N PHE A 160 -1.03 0.84 28.77
CA PHE A 160 -2.26 0.99 29.58
C PHE A 160 -2.03 1.91 30.79
N SER A 161 -0.95 2.70 30.78
CA SER A 161 -0.49 3.52 31.90
C SER A 161 -1.36 4.77 32.14
N GLY A 162 -2.62 4.54 32.52
CA GLY A 162 -3.32 5.42 33.47
C GLY A 162 -4.23 6.49 32.88
N ASN A 163 -5.44 6.54 33.44
CA ASN A 163 -6.44 7.62 33.37
C ASN A 163 -7.50 7.58 32.25
N GLY A 164 -7.56 6.53 31.45
CA GLY A 164 -8.73 6.28 30.57
C GLY A 164 -8.92 7.32 29.46
N ARG A 165 -7.84 7.99 29.04
CA ARG A 165 -7.86 8.92 27.90
C ARG A 165 -6.79 8.50 26.90
N GLU A 166 -7.27 8.12 25.73
CA GLU A 166 -6.57 7.85 24.47
C GLU A 166 -5.48 6.75 24.46
N PHE A 167 -5.69 5.77 23.58
CA PHE A 167 -4.73 4.70 23.32
C PHE A 167 -3.63 5.24 22.40
N LEU A 168 -2.50 5.65 22.99
CA LEU A 168 -1.33 6.04 22.22
C LEU A 168 -0.50 4.79 21.84
N PRO A 169 -0.37 4.44 20.55
CA PRO A 169 0.47 3.32 20.13
C PRO A 169 1.92 3.54 20.56
N TYR A 170 2.63 2.50 21.00
CA TYR A 170 4.05 2.58 21.37
C TYR A 170 4.91 1.82 20.36
N CYS A 171 5.92 2.48 19.80
CA CYS A 171 6.87 1.89 18.87
C CYS A 171 8.06 1.26 19.62
N SER A 172 8.11 -0.07 19.63
CA SER A 172 9.19 -0.86 20.26
C SER A 172 10.59 -0.61 19.72
N ASP A 173 10.73 -0.15 18.48
CA ASP A 173 12.06 0.08 17.85
C ASP A 173 12.74 1.35 18.38
N CYS A 174 11.95 2.34 18.82
CA CYS A 174 12.48 3.65 19.24
C CYS A 174 12.05 4.09 20.65
N GLY A 175 11.21 3.29 21.32
CA GLY A 175 10.79 3.51 22.69
C GLY A 175 9.89 4.73 22.89
N VAL A 176 9.00 5.02 21.94
CA VAL A 176 8.12 6.21 21.98
C VAL A 176 6.67 5.86 21.72
N THR A 177 5.79 6.50 22.48
CA THR A 177 4.36 6.63 22.23
C THR A 177 4.11 7.57 21.04
N VAL A 178 3.60 7.02 19.95
CA VAL A 178 3.12 7.71 18.74
C VAL A 178 1.69 8.19 18.93
#